data_AF-A0A1A8J504-F1
#
_entry.id   AF-A0A1A8J504-F1
#
_cell.length_a   1.000
_cell.length_b   1.000
_cell.length_c   1.000
_cell.angle_alpha   90.00
_cell.angle_beta   90.00
_cell.angle_gamma   90.00
#
_symmetry.space_group_name_H-M   'P 1'
#
loop_
_entity.id
_entity.type
_entity.pdbx_description
1 polymer ?
#
loop_
_entity_poly.entity_id
_entity_poly.type
_entity_poly.pdbx_seq_one_letter_code
_entity_poly.pdbx_strand_id
1 'polypeptide(L)'
;MGCAISGLATKSEFALKDGEEDAVAHPSEEQIQIIKDSWKVIRDDIAKVGIIMFVRVMSFIEKSVARLDQPERLEALAVELGKSHYHYNAPPKYYNYVGAEFICAVRPILKEKWTAELEEAWKATFQYVSSLMQQGYQEESLRQRNLTMSPKDRPDKRSTAL
;
A
#
# COMPACT_ATOMS: atom_id res chain seq x y z
N MET A 1 23.01 26.37 -53.43
CA MET A 1 24.26 26.61 -52.67
C MET A 1 23.92 26.62 -51.20
N GLY A 2 24.71 25.91 -50.38
CA GLY A 2 24.79 26.16 -48.93
C GLY A 2 23.91 25.29 -48.03
N CYS A 3 24.45 24.14 -47.65
CA CYS A 3 24.02 23.30 -46.54
C CYS A 3 24.66 23.80 -45.23
N ALA A 4 23.95 23.77 -44.10
CA ALA A 4 24.53 23.53 -42.78
C ALA A 4 23.47 22.97 -41.83
N ILE A 5 23.89 22.01 -41.02
CA ILE A 5 23.13 20.98 -40.34
C ILE A 5 23.36 21.14 -38.83
N SER A 6 22.44 20.60 -38.04
CA SER A 6 22.62 20.12 -36.66
C SER A 6 22.65 21.11 -35.49
N GLY A 7 21.80 20.82 -34.49
CA GLY A 7 21.85 21.44 -33.17
C GLY A 7 20.76 20.98 -32.20
N LEU A 8 20.74 19.68 -31.90
CA LEU A 8 20.23 19.02 -30.69
C LEU A 8 18.83 19.31 -30.13
N ALA A 9 18.07 18.22 -30.08
CA ALA A 9 16.98 17.99 -29.15
C ALA A 9 17.38 18.15 -27.66
N THR A 10 16.34 18.27 -26.85
CA THR A 10 16.24 18.12 -25.39
C THR A 10 16.22 19.41 -24.57
N LYS A 11 15.00 19.83 -24.22
CA LYS A 11 14.62 19.97 -22.80
C LYS A 11 13.14 19.62 -22.68
N SER A 12 12.95 18.42 -22.14
CA SER A 12 11.69 17.82 -21.76
C SER A 12 10.79 18.83 -21.03
N GLU A 13 9.51 18.90 -21.41
CA GLU A 13 8.39 19.51 -20.67
C GLU A 13 8.09 18.75 -19.36
N PHE A 14 9.14 18.40 -18.63
CA PHE A 14 9.10 17.92 -17.26
C PHE A 14 9.89 18.93 -16.41
N ALA A 15 9.51 20.21 -16.54
CA ALA A 15 9.67 21.11 -15.41
C ALA A 15 8.69 20.60 -14.35
N LEU A 16 9.18 19.65 -13.54
CA LEU A 16 8.68 19.44 -12.21
C LEU A 16 8.44 20.85 -11.66
N LYS A 17 7.19 21.17 -11.35
CA LYS A 17 6.96 22.15 -10.29
C LYS A 17 7.80 21.59 -9.14
N ASP A 18 8.94 22.22 -8.90
CA ASP A 18 9.61 22.17 -7.62
C ASP A 18 8.51 22.58 -6.65
N GLY A 19 7.85 21.55 -6.10
CA GLY A 19 6.81 21.71 -5.11
C GLY A 19 7.49 22.45 -4.00
N GLU A 20 7.02 23.67 -3.78
CA GLU A 20 7.01 24.35 -2.50
C GLU A 20 7.17 23.27 -1.41
N GLU A 21 8.37 23.14 -0.85
CA GLU A 21 8.56 22.42 0.38
C GLU A 21 7.69 23.18 1.38
N ASP A 22 6.43 22.76 1.51
CA ASP A 22 5.57 23.14 2.62
C ASP A 22 6.39 22.81 3.86
N ALA A 23 7.02 23.84 4.45
CA ALA A 23 7.82 23.71 5.64
C ALA A 23 6.91 23.11 6.70
N VAL A 24 7.08 21.81 6.96
CA VAL A 24 6.23 21.07 7.90
C VAL A 24 6.37 21.76 9.25
N ALA A 25 5.33 22.47 9.67
CA ALA A 25 5.37 23.29 10.87
C ALA A 25 5.61 22.38 12.10
N HIS A 26 6.52 22.80 12.97
CA HIS A 26 6.75 22.13 14.24
C HIS A 26 5.47 22.16 15.10
N PRO A 27 5.11 21.07 15.80
CA PRO A 27 3.97 21.08 16.71
C PRO A 27 4.06 22.20 17.76
N SER A 28 2.92 22.78 18.14
CA SER A 28 2.88 23.78 19.21
C SER A 28 3.27 23.18 20.56
N GLU A 29 3.69 24.01 21.51
CA GLU A 29 4.01 23.55 22.88
C GLU A 29 2.82 22.81 23.52
N GLU A 30 1.59 23.29 23.26
CA GLU A 30 0.36 22.64 23.72
C GLU A 30 0.19 21.23 23.11
N GLN A 31 0.39 21.08 21.79
CA GLN A 31 0.33 19.78 21.12
C GLN A 31 1.39 18.81 21.68
N ILE A 32 2.60 19.30 21.93
CA ILE A 32 3.69 18.49 22.53
C ILE A 32 3.28 18.00 23.91
N GLN A 33 2.68 18.87 24.73
CA GLN A 33 2.27 18.51 26.08
C GLN A 33 1.14 17.46 26.07
N ILE A 34 0.14 17.62 25.20
CA ILE A 34 -0.94 16.65 25.00
C ILE A 34 -0.39 15.26 24.61
N ILE A 35 0.57 15.21 23.67
CA ILE A 35 1.19 13.95 23.25
C ILE A 35 2.00 13.32 24.39
N LYS A 36 2.77 14.12 25.15
CA LYS A 36 3.55 13.61 26.28
C LYS A 36 2.66 13.04 27.38
N ASP A 37 1.56 13.70 27.70
CA ASP A 37 0.67 13.26 28.77
C ASP A 37 -0.13 12.02 28.35
N SER A 38 -0.63 11.97 27.11
CA SER A 38 -1.25 10.75 26.59
C SER A 38 -0.26 9.59 26.48
N TRP A 39 1.00 9.85 26.10
CA TRP A 39 2.04 8.81 26.03
C TRP A 39 2.37 8.18 27.38
N LYS A 40 2.25 8.91 28.50
CA LYS A 40 2.44 8.33 29.85
C LYS A 40 1.45 7.19 30.08
N VAL A 41 0.18 7.39 29.72
CA VAL A 41 -0.88 6.38 29.85
C VAL A 41 -0.66 5.23 28.85
N ILE A 42 -0.38 5.56 27.58
CA ILE A 42 -0.18 4.55 26.53
C ILE A 42 1.00 3.63 26.84
N ARG A 43 2.08 4.18 27.42
CA ARG A 43 3.28 3.41 27.75
C ARG A 43 3.00 2.28 28.75
N ASP A 44 2.10 2.50 29.70
CA ASP A 44 1.73 1.49 30.69
C ASP A 44 1.04 0.27 30.04
N ASP A 45 0.35 0.49 28.93
CA ASP A 45 -0.35 -0.53 28.13
C ASP A 45 0.32 -0.80 26.76
N ILE A 46 1.61 -0.47 26.59
CA ILE A 46 2.25 -0.50 25.26
C ILE A 46 2.22 -1.87 24.59
N ALA A 47 2.37 -2.94 25.38
CA ALA A 47 2.27 -4.31 24.87
C ALA A 47 0.87 -4.61 24.35
N LYS A 48 -0.18 -4.11 25.00
CA LYS A 48 -1.57 -4.30 24.59
C LYS A 48 -1.88 -3.59 23.28
N VAL A 49 -1.38 -2.37 23.11
CA VAL A 49 -1.49 -1.63 21.84
C VAL A 49 -0.81 -2.42 20.72
N GLY A 50 0.41 -2.90 20.97
CA GLY A 50 1.14 -3.76 20.03
C GLY A 50 0.36 -5.02 19.65
N ILE A 51 -0.18 -5.74 20.65
CA ILE A 51 -0.98 -6.96 20.44
C ILE A 51 -2.22 -6.65 19.59
N ILE A 52 -2.97 -5.57 19.88
CA ILE A 52 -4.18 -5.21 19.13
C ILE A 52 -3.85 -4.94 17.66
N MET A 53 -2.79 -4.18 17.39
CA MET A 53 -2.37 -3.88 16.01
C MET A 53 -1.89 -5.16 15.29
N PHE A 54 -1.09 -5.98 15.98
CA PHE A 54 -0.50 -7.20 15.42
C PHE A 54 -1.53 -8.29 15.15
N VAL A 55 -2.49 -8.52 16.06
CA VAL A 55 -3.54 -9.54 15.92
C VAL A 55 -4.36 -9.34 14.65
N ARG A 56 -4.62 -8.09 14.24
CA ARG A 56 -5.36 -7.81 13.00
C ARG A 56 -4.62 -8.32 11.76
N VAL A 57 -3.32 -8.06 11.68
CA VAL A 57 -2.47 -8.50 10.57
C VAL A 57 -2.33 -10.02 10.60
N MET A 58 -2.03 -10.60 11.76
CA MET A 58 -1.87 -12.05 11.88
C MET A 58 -3.15 -12.82 11.60
N SER A 59 -4.31 -12.31 12.02
CA SER A 59 -5.61 -12.93 11.70
C SER A 59 -5.86 -12.97 10.19
N PHE A 60 -5.43 -11.94 9.46
CA PHE A 60 -5.53 -11.94 8.00
C PHE A 60 -4.57 -12.94 7.36
N ILE A 61 -3.32 -13.02 7.85
CA ILE A 61 -2.34 -14.02 7.38
C ILE A 61 -2.87 -15.44 7.62
N GLU A 62 -3.40 -15.73 8.82
CA GLU A 62 -3.99 -17.02 9.17
C GLU A 62 -5.16 -17.38 8.23
N LYS A 63 -6.08 -16.44 7.99
CA LYS A 63 -7.19 -16.62 7.04
C LYS A 63 -6.69 -16.85 5.61
N SER A 64 -5.57 -16.23 5.24
CA SER A 64 -4.98 -16.38 3.91
C SER A 64 -4.38 -17.77 3.73
N VAL A 65 -3.60 -18.22 4.73
CA VAL A 65 -3.01 -19.57 4.77
C VAL A 65 -4.10 -20.64 4.72
N ALA A 66 -5.19 -20.46 5.49
CA ALA A 66 -6.33 -21.38 5.52
C ALA A 66 -7.13 -21.46 4.20
N ARG A 67 -6.81 -20.61 3.20
CA ARG A 67 -7.50 -20.53 1.90
C ARG A 67 -6.56 -20.67 0.71
N LEU A 68 -5.31 -21.10 0.92
CA LEU A 68 -4.35 -21.30 -0.17
C LEU A 68 -4.83 -22.34 -1.20
N ASP A 69 -5.73 -23.24 -0.79
CA ASP A 69 -6.39 -24.24 -1.63
C ASP A 69 -7.73 -23.76 -2.23
N GLN A 70 -8.13 -22.52 -1.96
CA GLN A 70 -9.40 -21.91 -2.35
C GLN A 70 -9.16 -20.53 -2.98
N PRO A 71 -8.53 -20.47 -4.17
CA PRO A 71 -8.01 -19.24 -4.75
C PRO A 71 -9.07 -18.14 -4.91
N GLU A 72 -10.30 -18.48 -5.30
CA GLU A 72 -11.38 -17.49 -5.48
C GLU A 72 -11.78 -16.83 -4.15
N ARG A 73 -11.75 -17.58 -3.04
CA ARG A 73 -12.07 -17.07 -1.70
C ARG A 73 -10.93 -16.24 -1.11
N LEU A 74 -9.69 -16.59 -1.44
CA LEU A 74 -8.53 -15.80 -1.06
C LEU A 74 -8.48 -14.48 -1.84
N GLU A 75 -8.73 -14.54 -3.14
CA GLU A 75 -8.82 -13.38 -4.03
C GLU A 75 -9.87 -12.38 -3.54
N ALA A 76 -11.11 -12.83 -3.34
CA ALA A 76 -12.17 -11.97 -2.84
C ALA A 76 -11.81 -11.33 -1.49
N LEU A 77 -11.19 -12.09 -0.57
CA LEU A 77 -10.76 -11.56 0.73
C LEU A 77 -9.69 -10.47 0.60
N ALA A 78 -8.66 -10.72 -0.21
CA ALA A 78 -7.53 -9.80 -0.36
C ALA A 78 -7.93 -8.53 -1.13
N VAL A 79 -8.74 -8.66 -2.18
CA VAL A 79 -9.28 -7.52 -2.94
C VAL A 79 -10.14 -6.62 -2.04
N GLU A 80 -11.05 -7.18 -1.24
CA GLU A 80 -11.88 -6.39 -0.32
C GLU A 80 -11.05 -5.70 0.76
N LEU A 81 -9.98 -6.35 1.25
CA LEU A 81 -9.05 -5.69 2.16
C LEU A 81 -8.32 -4.52 1.49
N GLY A 82 -7.95 -4.68 0.21
CA GLY A 82 -7.37 -3.62 -0.62
C GLY A 82 -8.28 -2.40 -0.76
N LYS A 83 -9.58 -2.61 -1.03
CA LYS A 83 -10.60 -1.54 -1.08
C LYS A 83 -10.72 -0.83 0.27
N SER A 84 -10.71 -1.59 1.36
CA SER A 84 -10.72 -1.01 2.72
C SER A 84 -9.51 -0.11 2.98
N HIS A 85 -8.31 -0.51 2.52
CA HIS A 85 -7.09 0.30 2.66
C HIS A 85 -7.14 1.62 1.90
N TYR A 86 -7.88 1.69 0.79
CA TYR A 86 -8.14 2.97 0.13
C TYR A 86 -8.87 3.94 1.06
N HIS A 87 -9.93 3.48 1.73
CA HIS A 87 -10.67 4.31 2.69
C HIS A 87 -9.88 4.66 3.95
N TYR A 88 -8.89 3.85 4.31
CA TYR A 88 -7.95 4.16 5.40
C TYR A 88 -6.84 5.14 5.01
N ASN A 89 -6.78 5.58 3.75
CA ASN A 89 -5.65 6.34 3.19
C ASN A 89 -4.31 5.62 3.38
N ALA A 90 -4.30 4.29 3.27
CA ALA A 90 -3.14 3.43 3.47
C ALA A 90 -2.64 2.90 2.12
N PRO A 91 -1.68 3.57 1.45
CA PRO A 91 -1.33 3.25 0.07
C PRO A 91 -0.52 1.95 -0.06
N PRO A 92 -0.62 1.24 -1.22
CA PRO A 92 0.05 -0.04 -1.44
C PRO A 92 1.57 -0.09 -1.30
N LYS A 93 2.26 1.06 -1.36
CA LYS A 93 3.73 1.15 -1.24
C LYS A 93 4.30 0.52 0.03
N TYR A 94 3.49 0.31 1.06
CA TYR A 94 3.93 -0.22 2.34
C TYR A 94 3.70 -1.73 2.53
N TYR A 95 2.96 -2.40 1.65
CA TYR A 95 2.53 -3.79 1.89
C TYR A 95 3.72 -4.76 1.99
N ASN A 96 4.75 -4.55 1.17
CA ASN A 96 5.93 -5.41 1.13
C ASN A 96 6.72 -5.42 2.45
N TYR A 97 6.64 -4.37 3.27
CA TYR A 97 7.30 -4.35 4.58
C TYR A 97 6.71 -5.40 5.53
N VAL A 98 5.40 -5.65 5.44
CA VAL A 98 4.74 -6.66 6.30
C VAL A 98 5.29 -8.05 6.02
N GLY A 99 5.45 -8.41 4.75
CA GLY A 99 6.02 -9.71 4.36
C GLY A 99 7.47 -9.87 4.81
N ALA A 100 8.29 -8.82 4.67
CA ALA A 100 9.68 -8.83 5.12
C ALA A 100 9.81 -8.99 6.63
N GLU A 101 9.04 -8.22 7.41
CA GLU A 101 9.03 -8.31 8.88
C GLU A 101 8.50 -9.66 9.37
N PHE A 102 7.46 -10.21 8.72
CA PHE A 102 6.96 -11.53 9.04
C PHE A 102 8.03 -12.60 8.83
N ILE A 103 8.68 -12.63 7.66
CA ILE A 103 9.75 -13.59 7.33
C ILE A 103 10.90 -13.48 8.34
N CYS A 104 11.33 -12.26 8.66
CA CYS A 104 12.36 -12.00 9.65
C CYS A 104 11.98 -12.56 11.03
N ALA A 105 10.73 -12.36 11.46
CA ALA A 105 10.23 -12.82 12.74
C ALA A 105 10.05 -14.36 12.82
N VAL A 106 9.61 -15.02 11.75
CA VAL A 106 9.34 -16.47 11.77
C VAL A 106 10.59 -17.32 11.57
N ARG A 107 11.62 -16.81 10.88
CA ARG A 107 12.88 -17.52 10.65
C ARG A 107 13.51 -18.10 11.93
N PRO A 108 13.75 -17.31 13.01
CA PRO A 108 14.31 -17.85 14.25
C PRO A 108 13.35 -18.80 14.99
N ILE A 109 12.04 -18.74 14.74
CA ILE A 109 11.04 -19.61 15.36
C ILE A 109 11.10 -21.01 14.72
N LEU A 110 11.23 -21.07 13.40
CA LEU A 110 11.24 -22.31 12.63
C LEU A 110 12.55 -23.09 12.78
N LYS A 111 13.66 -22.41 13.09
CA LYS A 111 14.98 -23.01 13.37
C LYS A 111 15.38 -23.99 12.25
N GLU A 112 15.53 -25.27 12.58
CA GLU A 112 15.92 -26.35 11.66
C GLU A 112 14.88 -26.61 10.56
N LYS A 113 13.62 -26.19 10.76
CA LYS A 113 12.56 -26.31 9.73
C LYS A 113 12.64 -25.20 8.68
N TRP A 114 13.49 -24.19 8.86
CA TRP A 114 13.67 -23.13 7.89
C TRP A 114 14.54 -23.60 6.72
N THR A 115 14.03 -23.48 5.50
CA THR A 115 14.78 -23.76 4.26
C THR A 115 14.64 -22.60 3.28
N ALA A 116 15.50 -22.57 2.27
CA ALA A 116 15.40 -21.57 1.20
C ALA A 116 14.08 -21.68 0.45
N GLU A 117 13.60 -22.90 0.21
CA GLU A 117 12.33 -23.17 -0.45
C GLU A 117 11.13 -22.65 0.36
N LEU A 118 11.18 -22.81 1.70
CA LEU A 118 10.14 -22.27 2.58
C LEU A 118 10.12 -20.74 2.56
N GLU A 119 11.30 -20.11 2.57
CA GLU A 119 11.41 -18.66 2.47
C GLU A 119 10.81 -18.14 1.15
N GLU A 120 11.17 -18.76 0.02
CA GLU A 120 10.64 -18.38 -1.29
C GLU A 120 9.13 -18.62 -1.40
N ALA A 121 8.60 -19.70 -0.81
CA ALA A 121 7.16 -19.94 -0.75
C ALA A 121 6.41 -18.85 0.03
N TRP A 122 6.96 -18.40 1.17
CA TRP A 122 6.39 -17.27 1.91
C TRP A 122 6.46 -15.97 1.13
N LYS A 123 7.60 -15.67 0.49
CA LYS A 123 7.74 -14.47 -0.36
C LYS A 123 6.70 -14.46 -1.48
N ALA A 124 6.55 -15.58 -2.20
CA ALA A 124 5.57 -15.71 -3.26
C ALA A 124 4.14 -15.51 -2.75
N THR A 125 3.82 -16.06 -1.57
CA THR A 125 2.50 -15.90 -0.93
C THR A 125 2.21 -14.43 -0.60
N PHE A 126 3.16 -13.73 0.04
CA PHE A 126 2.99 -12.31 0.35
C PHE A 126 2.91 -11.43 -0.90
N GLN A 127 3.70 -11.74 -1.94
CA GLN A 127 3.63 -11.04 -3.22
C GLN A 127 2.26 -11.21 -3.87
N TYR A 128 1.74 -12.44 -3.90
CA TYR A 128 0.42 -12.74 -4.47
C TYR A 128 -0.71 -12.01 -3.72
N VAL A 129 -0.74 -12.10 -2.39
CA VAL A 129 -1.78 -11.41 -1.60
C VAL A 129 -1.65 -9.89 -1.72
N SER A 130 -0.43 -9.36 -1.75
CA SER A 130 -0.19 -7.91 -1.88
C SER A 130 -0.63 -7.38 -3.25
N SER A 131 -0.46 -8.16 -4.33
CA SER A 131 -0.91 -7.74 -5.67
C SER A 131 -2.44 -7.67 -5.75
N LEU A 132 -3.15 -8.62 -5.13
CA LEU A 132 -4.60 -8.62 -5.01
C LEU A 132 -5.11 -7.42 -4.19
N MET A 133 -4.45 -7.12 -3.06
CA MET A 133 -4.77 -5.92 -2.28
C MET A 133 -4.51 -4.63 -3.08
N GLN A 134 -3.44 -4.59 -3.88
CA GLN A 134 -3.15 -3.46 -4.75
C GLN A 134 -4.23 -3.29 -5.82
N GLN A 135 -4.70 -4.38 -6.42
CA GLN A 135 -5.82 -4.38 -7.36
C GLN A 135 -7.08 -3.79 -6.69
N GLY A 136 -7.49 -4.30 -5.53
CA GLY A 136 -8.66 -3.79 -4.82
C GLY A 136 -8.56 -2.31 -4.46
N TYR A 137 -7.38 -1.86 -4.03
CA TYR A 137 -7.12 -0.44 -3.78
C TYR A 137 -7.31 0.42 -5.03
N GLN A 138 -6.79 -0.03 -6.18
CA GLN A 138 -6.89 0.68 -7.45
C GLN A 138 -8.33 0.71 -7.99
N GLU A 139 -9.06 -0.41 -7.87
CA GLU A 139 -10.47 -0.49 -8.25
C GLU A 139 -11.30 0.54 -7.47
N GLU A 140 -11.13 0.60 -6.14
CA GLU A 140 -11.88 1.56 -5.32
C GLU A 140 -11.46 3.01 -5.61
N SER A 141 -10.16 3.25 -5.82
CA SER A 141 -9.66 4.57 -6.24
C SER A 141 -10.28 5.05 -7.56
N LEU A 142 -10.36 4.19 -8.57
CA LEU A 142 -10.98 4.50 -9.85
C LEU A 142 -12.49 4.70 -9.71
N ARG A 143 -13.16 3.86 -8.91
CA ARG A 143 -14.58 3.99 -8.63
C ARG A 143 -14.90 5.35 -8.00
N GLN A 144 -14.16 5.74 -6.98
CA GLN A 144 -14.37 7.03 -6.29
C GLN A 144 -14.08 8.20 -7.22
N ARG A 145 -13.01 8.12 -8.02
CA ARG A 145 -12.73 9.12 -9.06
C ARG A 145 -13.91 9.27 -10.03
N ASN A 146 -14.45 8.17 -10.54
CA ASN A 146 -15.59 8.17 -11.47
C ASN A 146 -16.88 8.72 -10.84
N LEU A 147 -17.08 8.55 -9.54
CA LEU A 147 -18.22 9.12 -8.81
C LEU A 147 -18.07 10.63 -8.58
N THR A 148 -16.84 11.11 -8.40
CA THR A 148 -16.55 12.53 -8.21
C THR A 148 -16.52 13.34 -9.52
N MET A 149 -16.45 12.68 -10.68
CA MET A 149 -16.51 13.35 -11.99
C MET A 149 -17.96 13.73 -12.36
N SER A 150 -18.16 15.00 -12.75
CA SER A 150 -19.45 15.51 -13.23
C SER A 150 -19.88 14.83 -14.54
N PRO A 151 -21.18 14.63 -14.81
CA PRO A 151 -21.66 14.02 -16.07
C PRO A 151 -21.17 14.70 -17.36
N LYS A 152 -20.74 15.97 -17.29
CA LYS A 152 -20.22 16.75 -18.42
C LYS A 152 -18.83 16.32 -18.93
N ASP A 153 -18.05 15.60 -18.11
CA ASP A 153 -16.66 15.21 -18.44
C ASP A 153 -16.53 13.72 -18.77
N ARG A 154 -17.65 13.00 -18.94
CA ARG A 154 -17.65 11.58 -19.29
C ARG A 154 -17.36 11.43 -20.79
N PRO A 155 -16.27 10.77 -21.23
CA PRO A 155 -15.97 10.62 -22.64
C PRO A 155 -17.04 9.78 -23.33
N ASP A 156 -17.60 10.32 -24.42
CA ASP A 156 -18.68 9.72 -25.20
C ASP A 156 -18.16 8.45 -25.89
N LYS A 157 -18.61 7.27 -25.43
CA LYS A 157 -18.36 5.99 -26.11
C LYS A 157 -19.30 5.86 -27.31
N ARG A 158 -19.14 6.74 -28.30
CA ARG A 158 -19.86 6.69 -29.58
C ARG A 158 -18.96 7.13 -30.73
N SER A 159 -17.87 6.42 -30.96
CA SER A 159 -17.28 6.34 -32.30
C SER A 159 -16.26 5.22 -32.37
N THR A 160 -16.67 4.06 -32.88
CA THR A 160 -15.84 3.07 -33.59
C THR A 160 -16.79 1.98 -34.08
N ALA A 161 -17.61 2.35 -35.05
CA ALA A 161 -18.26 1.42 -35.94
C ALA A 161 -18.12 2.01 -37.34
N LEU A 162 -16.99 1.75 -37.97
CA LEU A 162 -16.76 1.68 -39.41
C LEU A 162 -15.63 0.68 -39.64
#